data_AF-A0A2Z6RUK1-F1
#
_entry.id   AF-A0A2Z6RUK1-F1
#
_cell.length_a   1.000
_cell.length_b   1.000
_cell.length_c   1.000
_cell.angle_alpha   90.00
_cell.angle_beta   90.00
_cell.angle_gamma   90.00
#
_symmetry.space_group_name_H-M   'P 1'
#
loop_
_entity.id
_entity.type
_entity.pdbx_description
1 polymer ?
#
loop_
_entity_poly.entity_id
_entity_poly.type
_entity_poly.pdbx_seq_one_letter_code
_entity_poly.pdbx_strand_id
1 'polypeptide(L)'
;MRFGKPGRHKQQSYAERAIQAIQEPLLKRITVQELKTGETLVEWSEDFHDIVRLVDEKWQRDPSKIPEVLGKKIHGKFRIGDIKWDPKVRIIKKLILSPEQPPTYLLDGSYGRLEVSRCAYTREELQVIPINEKPSPDSVIRGQPERYVPEKIFNHRTRKGQLQYLVKWERYPEDESTWEPADRLQEDVPNLVHIYNNTK
;
A
#
# COMPACT_ATOMS: atom_id res chain seq x y z
N MET A 1 -4.53 -33.69 10.70
CA MET A 1 -5.10 -32.34 10.95
C MET A 1 -4.69 -31.42 9.81
N ARG A 2 -5.64 -30.82 9.07
CA ARG A 2 -5.35 -29.95 7.92
C ARG A 2 -5.30 -28.50 8.41
N PHE A 3 -4.11 -27.90 8.39
CA PHE A 3 -3.89 -26.51 8.80
C PHE A 3 -4.18 -25.54 7.64
N GLY A 4 -4.99 -24.51 7.88
CA GLY A 4 -5.27 -23.44 6.93
C GLY A 4 -4.12 -22.42 6.87
N LYS A 5 -3.76 -21.99 5.66
CA LYS A 5 -2.66 -21.03 5.41
C LYS A 5 -2.99 -19.64 6.00
N PRO A 6 -2.07 -18.99 6.75
CA PRO A 6 -2.32 -17.69 7.36
C PRO A 6 -2.28 -16.58 6.29
N GLY A 7 -3.33 -15.76 6.23
CA GLY A 7 -3.40 -14.60 5.33
C GLY A 7 -4.68 -14.46 4.49
N ARG A 8 -5.56 -15.47 4.49
CA ARG A 8 -6.82 -15.43 3.71
C ARG A 8 -7.93 -14.59 4.36
N HIS A 9 -7.78 -14.21 5.63
CA HIS A 9 -8.89 -13.82 6.51
C HIS A 9 -9.66 -12.54 6.12
N LYS A 10 -8.99 -11.47 5.63
CA LYS A 10 -9.72 -10.23 5.29
C LYS A 10 -10.43 -10.32 3.95
N GLN A 11 -9.73 -10.75 2.90
CA GLN A 11 -10.33 -10.95 1.57
C GLN A 11 -11.40 -12.03 1.60
N GLN A 12 -11.20 -13.10 2.36
CA GLN A 12 -12.21 -14.13 2.57
C GLN A 12 -13.41 -13.59 3.36
N SER A 13 -13.20 -12.78 4.42
CA SER A 13 -14.32 -12.14 5.13
C SER A 13 -15.08 -11.15 4.24
N TYR A 14 -14.41 -10.42 3.33
CA TYR A 14 -15.09 -9.58 2.35
C TYR A 14 -15.88 -10.40 1.33
N ALA A 15 -15.31 -11.51 0.83
CA ALA A 15 -15.99 -12.42 -0.07
C ALA A 15 -17.20 -13.10 0.62
N GLU A 16 -17.05 -13.54 1.87
CA GLU A 16 -18.11 -14.13 2.68
C GLU A 16 -19.24 -13.13 2.95
N ARG A 17 -18.93 -11.86 3.25
CA ARG A 17 -19.95 -10.82 3.39
C ARG A 17 -20.67 -10.51 2.08
N ALA A 18 -19.97 -10.51 0.95
CA ALA A 18 -20.58 -10.30 -0.36
C ALA A 18 -21.50 -11.46 -0.73
N ILE A 19 -21.05 -12.70 -0.52
CA ILE A 19 -21.85 -13.92 -0.71
C ILE A 19 -23.10 -13.87 0.17
N GLN A 20 -22.96 -13.53 1.44
CA GLN A 20 -24.10 -13.45 2.36
C GLN A 20 -25.09 -12.33 2.00
N ALA A 21 -24.58 -11.18 1.55
CA ALA A 21 -25.42 -10.07 1.07
C ALA A 21 -26.25 -10.42 -0.18
N ILE A 22 -25.79 -11.39 -0.99
CA ILE A 22 -26.53 -11.92 -2.15
C ILE A 22 -27.48 -13.05 -1.73
N GLN A 23 -27.04 -13.91 -0.81
CA GLN A 23 -27.83 -15.07 -0.36
C GLN A 23 -29.07 -14.68 0.46
N GLU A 24 -28.98 -13.68 1.34
CA GLU A 24 -30.11 -13.29 2.19
C GLU A 24 -31.32 -12.76 1.40
N PRO A 25 -31.17 -11.84 0.43
CA PRO A 25 -32.29 -11.38 -0.40
C PRO A 25 -32.88 -12.49 -1.27
N LEU A 26 -32.03 -13.36 -1.84
CA LEU A 26 -32.47 -14.53 -2.60
C LEU A 26 -33.35 -15.41 -1.72
N LEU A 27 -32.84 -15.90 -0.58
CA LEU A 27 -33.59 -16.78 0.33
C LEU A 27 -34.91 -16.16 0.82
N LYS A 28 -34.94 -14.86 1.10
CA LYS A 28 -36.18 -14.15 1.46
C LYS A 28 -37.21 -14.17 0.33
N ARG A 29 -36.79 -14.01 -0.94
CA ARG A 29 -37.72 -14.11 -2.07
C ARG A 29 -38.20 -15.54 -2.30
N ILE A 30 -37.33 -16.53 -2.18
CA ILE A 30 -37.66 -17.97 -2.31
C ILE A 30 -38.76 -18.32 -1.31
N THR A 31 -38.53 -18.04 -0.03
CA THR A 31 -39.49 -18.32 1.05
C THR A 31 -40.83 -17.59 0.85
N VAL A 32 -40.83 -16.36 0.35
CA VAL A 32 -42.06 -15.61 0.05
C VAL A 32 -42.83 -16.23 -1.12
N GLN A 33 -42.16 -16.75 -2.14
CA GLN A 33 -42.82 -17.44 -3.23
C GLN A 33 -43.38 -18.78 -2.79
N GLU A 34 -42.59 -19.60 -2.08
CA GLU A 34 -43.03 -20.88 -1.52
C GLU A 34 -44.30 -20.73 -0.66
N LEU A 35 -44.37 -19.71 0.19
CA LEU A 35 -45.55 -19.43 1.02
C LEU A 35 -46.79 -19.00 0.22
N LYS A 36 -46.60 -18.43 -0.99
CA LYS A 36 -47.69 -17.93 -1.84
C LYS A 36 -48.22 -18.99 -2.80
N THR A 37 -47.36 -19.82 -3.37
CA THR A 37 -47.72 -20.79 -4.40
C THR A 37 -47.75 -22.23 -3.89
N GLY A 38 -47.13 -22.52 -2.75
CA GLY A 38 -47.03 -23.88 -2.19
C GLY A 38 -46.08 -24.80 -2.97
N GLU A 39 -45.44 -24.29 -4.02
CA GLU A 39 -44.52 -25.01 -4.90
C GLU A 39 -43.13 -24.36 -4.86
N THR A 40 -42.08 -25.19 -4.75
CA THR A 40 -40.68 -24.77 -4.89
C THR A 40 -40.34 -24.57 -6.38
N LEU A 41 -40.40 -23.33 -6.87
CA LEU A 41 -39.96 -22.94 -8.22
C LEU A 41 -38.46 -22.66 -8.25
N VAL A 42 -37.73 -23.10 -9.30
CA VAL A 42 -36.25 -23.12 -9.36
C VAL A 42 -35.65 -22.11 -10.38
N GLU A 43 -36.44 -21.15 -10.86
CA GLU A 43 -35.97 -20.15 -11.85
C GLU A 43 -35.40 -18.89 -11.17
N TRP A 44 -34.21 -19.02 -10.59
CA TRP A 44 -33.53 -17.92 -9.88
C TRP A 44 -32.56 -17.10 -10.76
N SER A 45 -32.45 -17.42 -12.05
CA SER A 45 -31.38 -16.87 -12.91
C SER A 45 -31.56 -15.39 -13.19
N GLU A 46 -32.77 -14.89 -13.38
CA GLU A 46 -33.02 -13.45 -13.66
C GLU A 46 -32.84 -12.59 -12.41
N ASP A 47 -33.38 -13.06 -11.29
CA ASP A 47 -33.26 -12.41 -9.97
C ASP A 47 -31.80 -12.29 -9.51
N PHE A 48 -30.95 -13.26 -9.85
CA PHE A 48 -29.52 -13.20 -9.53
C PHE A 48 -28.84 -12.03 -10.24
N HIS A 49 -29.13 -11.77 -11.52
CA HIS A 49 -28.52 -10.67 -12.26
C HIS A 49 -28.95 -9.31 -11.72
N ASP A 50 -30.21 -9.18 -11.31
CA ASP A 50 -30.73 -7.96 -10.69
C ASP A 50 -30.09 -7.68 -9.32
N ILE A 51 -29.93 -8.72 -8.49
CA ILE A 51 -29.29 -8.60 -7.18
C ILE A 51 -27.80 -8.28 -7.34
N VAL A 52 -27.09 -8.94 -8.26
CA VAL A 52 -25.69 -8.63 -8.56
C VAL A 52 -25.54 -7.20 -9.05
N ARG A 53 -26.41 -6.72 -9.96
CA ARG A 53 -26.38 -5.34 -10.45
C ARG A 53 -26.56 -4.32 -9.32
N LEU A 54 -27.53 -4.53 -8.43
CA LEU A 54 -27.79 -3.64 -7.28
C LEU A 54 -26.65 -3.67 -6.25
N VAL A 55 -26.02 -4.83 -6.05
CA VAL A 55 -24.83 -4.96 -5.21
C VAL A 55 -23.66 -4.23 -5.86
N ASP A 56 -23.42 -4.42 -7.15
CA ASP A 56 -22.34 -3.75 -7.88
C ASP A 56 -22.51 -2.23 -7.87
N GLU A 57 -23.72 -1.70 -8.07
CA GLU A 57 -24.04 -0.26 -7.94
C GLU A 57 -23.72 0.28 -6.54
N LYS A 58 -24.12 -0.46 -5.49
CA LYS A 58 -23.85 -0.08 -4.10
C LYS A 58 -22.38 -0.19 -3.71
N TRP A 59 -21.63 -1.06 -4.39
CA TRP A 59 -20.22 -1.32 -4.15
C TRP A 59 -19.30 -0.68 -5.20
N GLN A 60 -19.81 0.16 -6.12
CA GLN A 60 -18.99 0.92 -7.05
C GLN A 60 -18.00 1.79 -6.27
N ARG A 61 -16.77 1.31 -6.18
CA ARG A 61 -15.62 2.15 -5.89
C ARG A 61 -15.38 2.99 -7.13
N ASP A 62 -15.41 4.31 -6.95
CA ASP A 62 -14.94 5.28 -7.95
C ASP A 62 -13.61 4.80 -8.55
N PRO A 63 -13.57 4.41 -9.85
CA PRO A 63 -12.36 3.93 -10.50
C PRO A 63 -11.21 4.93 -10.40
N SER A 64 -11.53 6.23 -10.31
CA SER A 64 -10.58 7.33 -10.17
C SER A 64 -9.82 7.32 -8.83
N LYS A 65 -10.29 6.57 -7.83
CA LYS A 65 -9.65 6.41 -6.52
C LYS A 65 -8.80 5.15 -6.40
N ILE A 66 -8.77 4.30 -7.42
CA ILE A 66 -7.85 3.17 -7.48
C ILE A 66 -6.57 3.74 -8.09
N PRO A 67 -5.48 3.93 -7.32
CA PRO A 67 -4.21 4.30 -7.95
C PRO A 67 -3.90 3.23 -8.99
N GLU A 68 -3.35 3.63 -10.13
CA GLU A 68 -2.99 2.76 -11.26
C GLU A 68 -1.84 1.83 -10.86
N VAL A 69 -2.08 0.93 -9.90
CA VAL A 69 -1.12 0.00 -9.30
C VAL A 69 -1.18 -1.33 -10.04
N LEU A 70 -1.21 -1.27 -11.37
CA LEU A 70 -0.98 -2.43 -12.23
C LEU A 70 0.43 -2.34 -12.83
N GLY A 71 1.41 -2.10 -11.96
CA GLY A 71 2.82 -2.21 -12.32
C GLY A 71 3.22 -3.65 -12.64
N LYS A 72 4.28 -3.80 -13.45
CA LYS A 72 4.87 -5.10 -13.82
C LYS A 72 5.26 -5.90 -12.56
N LYS A 73 5.19 -7.23 -12.66
CA LYS A 73 5.59 -8.14 -11.58
C LYS A 73 7.12 -8.08 -11.40
N ILE A 74 7.60 -7.75 -10.20
CA ILE A 74 9.04 -7.65 -9.92
C ILE A 74 9.68 -9.04 -9.76
N HIS A 75 9.20 -9.82 -8.80
CA HIS A 75 9.67 -11.18 -8.48
C HIS A 75 8.69 -11.85 -7.49
N GLY A 76 8.59 -13.18 -7.52
CA GLY A 76 7.77 -13.93 -6.56
C GLY A 76 6.27 -13.61 -6.66
N LYS A 77 5.67 -13.11 -5.58
CA LYS A 77 4.24 -12.73 -5.53
C LYS A 77 3.98 -11.22 -5.58
N PHE A 78 5.02 -10.39 -5.53
CA PHE A 78 4.90 -8.95 -5.40
C PHE A 78 4.89 -8.23 -6.76
N ARG A 79 4.10 -7.17 -6.88
CA ARG A 79 4.08 -6.21 -7.99
C ARG A 79 4.93 -4.98 -7.66
N ILE A 80 5.32 -4.19 -8.67
CA ILE A 80 6.12 -2.96 -8.52
C ILE A 80 5.55 -2.01 -7.45
N GLY A 81 4.22 -1.91 -7.32
CA GLY A 81 3.58 -1.04 -6.34
C GLY A 81 3.14 -1.73 -5.04
N ASP A 82 3.47 -3.00 -4.84
CA ASP A 82 3.19 -3.66 -3.56
C ASP A 82 4.20 -3.20 -2.52
N ILE A 83 3.70 -2.63 -1.43
CA ILE A 83 4.53 -2.24 -0.29
C ILE A 83 5.08 -3.51 0.38
N LYS A 84 6.40 -3.68 0.38
CA LYS A 84 7.09 -4.84 0.99
C LYS A 84 7.13 -4.78 2.52
N TRP A 85 7.17 -3.59 3.10
CA TRP A 85 7.32 -3.35 4.55
C TRP A 85 6.26 -2.37 5.06
N ASP A 86 5.70 -2.58 6.25
CA ASP A 86 4.81 -1.59 6.88
C ASP A 86 5.58 -0.26 7.02
N PRO A 87 5.14 0.84 6.39
CA PRO A 87 5.90 2.10 6.40
C PRO A 87 5.92 2.78 7.76
N LYS A 88 5.02 2.38 8.66
CA LYS A 88 5.01 2.90 10.02
C LYS A 88 6.20 2.34 10.78
N VAL A 89 7.11 3.24 11.17
CA VAL A 89 8.20 2.91 12.12
C VAL A 89 7.60 2.45 13.44
N ARG A 90 8.15 1.35 13.97
CA ARG A 90 7.70 0.69 15.19
C ARG A 90 8.88 0.43 16.11
N ILE A 91 8.59 0.35 17.41
CA ILE A 91 9.58 0.13 18.46
C ILE A 91 9.36 -1.28 19.03
N ILE A 92 10.45 -2.02 19.23
CA ILE A 92 10.42 -3.30 19.94
C ILE A 92 10.09 -3.04 21.40
N LYS A 93 8.97 -3.58 21.88
CA LYS A 93 8.55 -3.48 23.29
C LYS A 93 8.94 -4.72 24.11
N LYS A 94 8.95 -5.91 23.50
CA LYS A 94 9.18 -7.16 24.23
C LYS A 94 9.90 -8.21 23.38
N LEU A 95 10.87 -8.88 23.99
CA LEU A 95 11.56 -10.05 23.45
C LEU A 95 10.89 -11.32 24.00
N ILE A 96 10.68 -12.30 23.12
CA ILE A 96 10.19 -13.64 23.47
C ILE A 96 11.28 -14.64 23.06
N LEU A 97 11.76 -15.39 24.06
CA LEU A 97 12.72 -16.47 23.89
C LEU A 97 12.02 -17.78 24.26
N SER A 98 11.95 -18.69 23.30
CA SER A 98 11.45 -20.04 23.48
C SER A 98 12.54 -21.03 23.06
N PRO A 99 12.76 -22.12 23.79
CA PRO A 99 13.67 -23.19 23.34
C PRO A 99 13.25 -23.69 21.96
N GLU A 100 14.23 -24.00 21.10
CA GLU A 100 14.02 -24.52 19.73
C GLU A 100 13.28 -23.58 18.75
N GLN A 101 13.05 -22.32 19.12
CA GLN A 101 12.49 -21.31 18.22
C GLN A 101 13.40 -20.08 18.13
N PRO A 102 13.48 -19.43 16.96
CA PRO A 102 14.24 -18.20 16.84
C PRO A 102 13.66 -17.13 17.77
N PRO A 103 14.49 -16.22 18.30
CA PRO A 103 14.02 -15.07 19.07
C PRO A 103 12.97 -14.27 18.29
N THR A 104 11.86 -13.97 18.95
CA THR A 104 10.79 -13.16 18.36
C THR A 104 10.54 -11.90 19.17
N TYR A 105 10.06 -10.86 18.50
CA TYR A 105 9.94 -9.51 19.01
C TYR A 105 8.49 -9.05 18.85
N LEU A 106 7.91 -8.53 19.94
CA LEU A 106 6.65 -7.81 19.92
C LEU A 106 6.95 -6.31 19.79
N LEU A 107 6.27 -5.68 18.84
CA LEU A 107 6.39 -4.27 18.54
C LEU A 107 5.36 -3.47 19.36
N ASP A 108 5.43 -2.14 19.29
CA ASP A 108 4.39 -1.27 19.80
C ASP A 108 3.08 -1.43 19.02
N GLY A 109 1.96 -1.39 19.74
CA GLY A 109 0.64 -1.52 19.17
C GLY A 109 -0.47 -1.18 20.15
N SER A 110 -1.72 -1.38 19.75
CA SER A 110 -2.90 -1.08 20.57
C SER A 110 -3.50 -2.33 21.23
N TYR A 111 -2.80 -3.46 21.20
CA TYR A 111 -3.35 -4.73 21.66
C TYR A 111 -2.95 -5.06 23.10
N GLY A 112 -3.95 -5.39 23.91
CA GLY A 112 -3.79 -5.83 25.30
C GLY A 112 -3.34 -4.73 26.25
N ARG A 113 -3.21 -5.08 27.54
CA ARG A 113 -2.76 -4.15 28.59
C ARG A 113 -1.32 -3.66 28.41
N LEU A 114 -0.51 -4.40 27.66
CA LEU A 114 0.90 -4.07 27.41
C LEU A 114 1.10 -3.19 26.17
N GLU A 115 0.02 -2.87 25.44
CA GLU A 115 0.04 -2.03 24.23
C GLU A 115 1.08 -2.51 23.21
N VAL A 116 0.98 -3.79 22.85
CA VAL A 116 1.90 -4.45 21.91
C VAL A 116 1.23 -4.77 20.58
N SER A 117 2.02 -5.20 19.59
CA SER A 117 1.53 -5.77 18.34
C SER A 117 0.78 -7.08 18.61
N ARG A 118 -0.17 -7.41 17.72
CA ARG A 118 -0.92 -8.68 17.80
C ARG A 118 -0.07 -9.90 17.48
N CYS A 119 0.99 -9.71 16.69
CA CYS A 119 1.89 -10.77 16.24
C CYS A 119 3.32 -10.45 16.71
N ALA A 120 4.09 -11.49 17.00
CA ALA A 120 5.53 -11.40 17.18
C ALA A 120 6.24 -11.64 15.85
N TYR A 121 7.39 -11.01 15.66
CA TYR A 121 8.18 -11.05 14.42
C TYR A 121 9.59 -11.52 14.71
N THR A 122 10.20 -12.24 13.78
CA THR A 122 11.62 -12.61 13.86
C THR A 122 12.52 -11.44 13.46
N ARG A 123 13.84 -11.57 13.69
CA ARG A 123 14.82 -10.54 13.30
C ARG A 123 14.83 -10.29 11.78
N GLU A 124 14.60 -11.34 10.98
CA GLU A 124 14.62 -11.32 9.51
C GLU A 124 13.37 -10.65 8.91
N GLU A 125 12.26 -10.68 9.64
CA GLU A 125 11.02 -10.00 9.29
C GLU A 125 11.01 -8.51 9.72
N LEU A 126 12.12 -8.02 10.29
CA LEU A 126 12.25 -6.64 10.77
C LEU A 126 13.42 -5.93 10.09
N GLN A 127 13.12 -4.80 9.45
CA GLN A 127 14.14 -3.87 8.98
C GLN A 127 14.53 -2.93 10.12
N VAL A 128 15.81 -2.89 10.47
CA VAL A 128 16.33 -1.91 11.44
C VAL A 128 16.55 -0.59 10.73
N ILE A 129 15.97 0.46 11.30
CA ILE A 129 16.01 1.82 10.78
C ILE A 129 16.89 2.63 11.72
N PRO A 130 17.93 3.35 11.23
CA PRO A 130 18.72 4.27 12.05
C PRO A 130 17.85 5.39 12.64
N ILE A 131 18.18 5.83 13.86
CA ILE A 131 17.36 6.75 14.67
C ILE A 131 17.07 8.08 13.95
N ASN A 132 17.97 8.54 13.08
CA ASN A 132 17.84 9.81 12.37
C ASN A 132 17.11 9.71 11.02
N GLU A 133 16.70 8.50 10.61
CA GLU A 133 15.99 8.32 9.34
C GLU A 133 14.53 8.76 9.49
N LYS A 134 14.11 9.70 8.65
CA LYS A 134 12.72 10.16 8.60
C LYS A 134 11.93 9.27 7.64
N PRO A 135 10.74 8.77 8.04
CA PRO A 135 9.93 7.94 7.16
C PRO A 135 9.51 8.72 5.92
N SER A 136 9.57 8.07 4.75
CA SER A 136 9.08 8.62 3.47
C SER A 136 7.65 9.16 3.60
N PRO A 137 7.32 10.27 2.91
CA PRO A 137 5.95 10.76 2.89
C PRO A 137 5.01 9.68 2.37
N ASP A 138 3.79 9.61 2.92
CA ASP A 138 2.77 8.65 2.49
C ASP A 138 2.49 8.72 0.98
N SER A 139 2.63 9.90 0.36
CA SER A 139 2.47 10.11 -1.08
C SER A 139 3.51 9.35 -1.91
N VAL A 140 4.74 9.19 -1.41
CA VAL A 140 5.81 8.41 -2.07
C VAL A 140 5.57 6.92 -1.90
N ILE A 141 5.00 6.50 -0.77
CA ILE A 141 4.82 5.09 -0.42
C ILE A 141 3.56 4.50 -1.06
N ARG A 142 2.48 5.29 -1.19
CA ARG A 142 1.15 4.85 -1.65
C ARG A 142 0.67 5.51 -2.95
N GLY A 143 1.49 6.34 -3.60
CA GLY A 143 1.13 7.07 -4.82
C GLY A 143 2.33 7.57 -5.62
N GLN A 144 2.06 8.38 -6.65
CA GLN A 144 3.09 9.22 -7.28
C GLN A 144 3.10 10.56 -6.54
N PRO A 145 4.24 10.99 -5.96
CA PRO A 145 4.31 12.30 -5.32
C PRO A 145 4.17 13.39 -6.40
N GLU A 146 3.35 14.40 -6.11
CA GLU A 146 3.18 15.56 -7.01
C GLU A 146 4.46 16.39 -7.14
N ARG A 147 5.34 16.34 -6.13
CA ARG A 147 6.60 17.08 -6.08
C ARG A 147 7.70 16.24 -5.44
N TYR A 148 8.90 16.36 -5.98
CA TYR A 148 10.12 15.76 -5.44
C TYR A 148 10.99 16.85 -4.81
N VAL A 149 11.69 16.54 -3.72
CA VAL A 149 12.54 17.51 -3.01
C VAL A 149 13.99 17.35 -3.45
N PRO A 150 14.61 18.38 -4.07
CA PRO A 150 16.03 18.38 -4.38
C PRO A 150 16.87 18.37 -3.10
N GLU A 151 17.82 17.44 -2.99
CA GLU A 151 18.77 17.40 -1.88
C GLU A 151 20.07 18.11 -2.20
N LYS A 152 20.66 17.83 -3.37
CA LYS A 152 21.96 18.38 -3.76
C LYS A 152 22.10 18.48 -5.27
N ILE A 153 22.79 19.51 -5.76
CA ILE A 153 23.25 19.58 -7.15
C ILE A 153 24.65 18.98 -7.24
N PHE A 154 24.82 17.94 -8.05
CA PHE A 154 26.12 17.29 -8.26
C PHE A 154 26.91 17.90 -9.40
N ASN A 155 26.23 18.23 -10.50
CA ASN A 155 26.91 18.70 -11.69
C ASN A 155 26.02 19.68 -12.48
N HIS A 156 26.61 20.34 -13.47
CA HIS A 156 25.90 21.18 -14.43
C HIS A 156 26.44 20.90 -15.84
N ARG A 157 25.59 21.06 -16.85
CA ARG A 157 25.97 20.96 -18.26
C ARG A 157 25.13 21.90 -19.10
N THR A 158 25.64 22.28 -20.27
CA THR A 158 24.87 22.99 -21.28
C THR A 158 24.56 22.04 -22.43
N ARG A 159 23.26 21.79 -22.69
CA ARG A 159 22.82 20.94 -23.82
C ARG A 159 21.76 21.69 -24.62
N LYS A 160 21.94 21.76 -25.94
CA LYS A 160 21.05 22.52 -26.85
C LYS A 160 20.84 23.99 -26.40
N GLY A 161 21.89 24.62 -25.88
CA GLY A 161 21.83 26.01 -25.40
C GLY A 161 21.14 26.22 -24.06
N GLN A 162 20.64 25.17 -23.41
CA GLN A 162 20.01 25.25 -22.09
C GLN A 162 20.94 24.72 -21.00
N LEU A 163 21.11 25.50 -19.93
CA LEU A 163 21.82 25.09 -18.73
C LEU A 163 20.95 24.10 -17.95
N GLN A 164 21.53 22.97 -17.57
CA GLN A 164 20.88 21.92 -16.78
C GLN A 164 21.75 21.57 -15.58
N TYR A 165 21.13 21.28 -14.45
CA TYR A 165 21.78 20.76 -13.25
C TYR A 165 21.44 19.28 -13.06
N LEU A 166 22.42 18.49 -12.64
CA LEU A 166 22.22 17.11 -12.20
C LEU A 166 21.82 17.13 -10.73
N VAL A 167 20.56 16.81 -10.45
CA VAL A 167 19.95 16.91 -9.13
C VAL A 167 19.86 15.54 -8.48
N LYS A 168 20.42 15.44 -7.27
CA LYS A 168 20.18 14.35 -6.33
C LYS A 168 18.91 14.63 -5.57
N TRP A 169 17.96 13.70 -5.63
CA TRP A 169 16.68 13.83 -4.96
C TRP A 169 16.75 13.27 -3.53
N GLU A 170 16.05 13.91 -2.59
CA GLU A 170 16.01 13.44 -1.21
C GLU A 170 15.40 12.04 -1.17
N ARG A 171 16.06 11.09 -0.49
CA ARG A 171 15.61 9.69 -0.29
C ARG A 171 15.60 8.82 -1.55
N TYR A 172 16.16 9.31 -2.65
CA TYR A 172 16.47 8.50 -3.82
C TYR A 172 17.98 8.29 -3.91
N PRO A 173 18.42 7.12 -4.41
CA PRO A 173 19.84 6.85 -4.56
C PRO A 173 20.44 7.74 -5.67
N GLU A 174 21.75 7.94 -5.62
CA GLU A 174 22.45 8.88 -6.51
C GLU A 174 22.37 8.48 -7.99
N ASP A 175 22.24 7.19 -8.29
CA ASP A 175 22.04 6.65 -9.63
C ASP A 175 20.68 7.03 -10.24
N GLU A 176 19.71 7.43 -9.42
CA GLU A 176 18.42 7.98 -9.86
C GLU A 176 18.42 9.52 -10.01
N SER A 177 19.59 10.16 -9.98
CA SER A 177 19.71 11.61 -10.22
C SER A 177 19.29 12.00 -11.64
N THR A 178 18.57 13.12 -11.79
CA THR A 178 18.05 13.58 -13.09
C THR A 178 18.61 14.95 -13.49
N TRP A 179 18.62 15.23 -14.80
CA TRP A 179 19.06 16.51 -15.35
C TRP A 179 17.87 17.47 -15.47
N GLU A 180 17.81 18.46 -14.59
CA GLU A 180 16.73 19.43 -14.54
C GLU A 180 17.15 20.79 -15.12
N PRO A 181 16.23 21.53 -15.78
CA PRO A 181 16.51 22.86 -16.29
C PRO A 181 16.89 23.84 -15.17
N ALA A 182 17.93 24.66 -15.40
CA ALA A 182 18.40 25.63 -14.42
C ALA A 182 17.34 26.67 -14.06
N ASP A 183 16.55 27.13 -15.04
CA ASP A 183 15.51 28.15 -14.82
C ASP A 183 14.48 27.69 -13.79
N ARG A 184 14.03 26.44 -13.89
CA ARG A 184 13.07 25.84 -12.92
C ARG A 184 13.66 25.73 -11.52
N LEU A 185 14.90 25.25 -11.41
CA LEU A 185 15.56 25.11 -10.11
C LEU A 185 15.85 26.45 -9.46
N GLN A 186 16.10 27.50 -10.25
CA GLN A 186 16.29 28.85 -9.74
C GLN A 186 14.98 29.42 -9.16
N GLU A 187 13.83 29.07 -9.74
CA GLU A 187 12.51 29.43 -9.23
C GLU A 187 12.11 28.60 -7.99
N ASP A 188 12.26 27.27 -8.07
CA ASP A 188 11.78 26.35 -7.03
C ASP A 188 12.69 26.31 -5.79
N VAL A 189 14.01 26.32 -6.00
CA VAL A 189 15.03 26.14 -4.94
C VAL A 189 16.27 27.04 -5.15
N PRO A 190 16.10 28.39 -5.13
CA PRO A 190 17.19 29.34 -5.40
C PRO A 190 18.38 29.17 -4.45
N ASN A 191 18.13 28.82 -3.19
CA ASN A 191 19.18 28.62 -2.20
C ASN A 191 20.14 27.48 -2.58
N LEU A 192 19.61 26.39 -3.15
CA LEU A 192 20.42 25.23 -3.52
C LEU A 192 21.33 25.57 -4.70
N VAL A 193 20.82 26.32 -5.67
CA VAL A 193 21.59 26.81 -6.82
C VAL A 193 22.68 27.78 -6.37
N HIS A 194 22.36 28.70 -5.44
CA HIS A 194 23.32 29.65 -4.89
C HIS A 194 24.46 28.94 -4.14
N ILE A 195 24.13 27.95 -3.30
CA ILE A 195 25.12 27.13 -2.60
C ILE A 195 26.06 26.47 -3.61
N TYR A 196 25.52 25.79 -4.62
CA TYR A 196 26.31 25.13 -5.65
C TYR A 196 27.27 26.09 -6.35
N ASN A 197 26.78 27.27 -6.76
CA ASN A 197 27.57 28.28 -7.46
C ASN A 197 28.68 28.90 -6.59
N ASN A 198 28.46 29.02 -5.28
CA ASN A 198 29.46 29.60 -4.35
C ASN A 198 30.51 28.59 -3.87
N THR A 199 30.20 27.29 -3.89
CA THR A 199 31.15 26.23 -3.52
C THR A 199 32.12 25.85 -4.64
N LYS A 200 32.09 26.56 -5.76
CA LYS A 200 32.97 26.41 -6.92
C LYS A 200 33.97 27.56 -7.02
#